data_AF-A0A1M3NAG9-F1
#
_entry.id   AF-A0A1M3NAG9-F1
#
_cell.length_a   1.000
_cell.length_b   1.000
_cell.length_c   1.000
_cell.angle_alpha   90.00
_cell.angle_beta   90.00
_cell.angle_gamma   90.00
#
_symmetry.space_group_name_H-M   'P 1'
#
loop_
_entity.id
_entity.type
_entity.pdbx_description
1 polymer ?
#
loop_
_entity_poly.entity_id
_entity_poly.type
_entity_poly.pdbx_seq_one_letter_code
_entity_poly.pdbx_strand_id
1 'polypeptide(L)'
;MRIAGLVLSAATSVLVLACVSSSHDVVIGQRLPEEVFGTPDGGDASLSPDSAASARMCPSNECPAGLVTCPNTPYPCGADLMSDDENCGACGVRCPSDETFSSRFKGVMRCVAGACKLVCDNGRADCNGLAEDGCEVALAEDDKNNCGECGNVCDDICVNGQCGCPTGQTICPDGKCHDLDQEDGNCGACGNVCPAPPSPSPYPASWRIQFSCIQGRCNMPKCQTRFMDCNHDFVNPGGDGCETANNDRNNCGSCGNVCNPGEDCIGGQCFCRCGAICHTAINTDPDNCGACAHKCPGDRRSLDSKTGADPAHGMPTCEQGACAYTCTLNWGDCDSDIDNGCEANLLRDPLNCGGCAVRCNTVVGQACVDGQCLMKDCGGVQ
;
A
#
# COMPACT_ATOMS: atom_id res chain seq x y z
N MET A 1 -50.66 -69.20 -26.48
CA MET A 1 -51.76 -68.31 -26.90
C MET A 1 -51.13 -67.10 -27.61
N ARG A 2 -51.73 -66.67 -28.72
CA ARG A 2 -51.19 -65.83 -29.81
C ARG A 2 -50.64 -64.46 -29.33
N ILE A 3 -49.42 -64.09 -29.76
CA ILE A 3 -49.06 -63.08 -30.80
C ILE A 3 -49.43 -61.62 -30.45
N ALA A 4 -48.40 -60.81 -30.22
CA ALA A 4 -48.12 -59.48 -30.80
C ALA A 4 -46.89 -58.93 -30.04
N GLY A 5 -45.72 -58.63 -30.62
CA GLY A 5 -45.38 -58.22 -31.96
C GLY A 5 -45.04 -56.73 -31.95
N LEU A 6 -43.76 -56.37 -31.72
CA LEU A 6 -43.13 -55.24 -32.40
C LEU A 6 -41.61 -55.32 -32.23
N VAL A 7 -40.93 -55.51 -33.35
CA VAL A 7 -39.48 -55.44 -33.53
C VAL A 7 -39.15 -53.97 -33.78
N LEU A 8 -38.28 -53.36 -32.97
CA LEU A 8 -37.67 -52.08 -33.30
C LEU A 8 -36.20 -52.30 -33.65
N SER A 9 -35.91 -51.98 -34.90
CA SER A 9 -34.64 -52.02 -35.62
C SER A 9 -33.56 -51.15 -34.98
N ALA A 10 -32.36 -51.71 -34.84
CA ALA A 10 -31.14 -50.98 -34.52
C ALA A 10 -30.73 -50.10 -35.71
N ALA A 11 -30.77 -48.78 -35.52
CA ALA A 11 -30.18 -47.80 -36.43
C ALA A 11 -28.87 -47.29 -35.80
N THR A 12 -27.75 -47.65 -36.41
CA THR A 12 -26.41 -47.12 -36.13
C THR A 12 -26.34 -45.67 -36.62
N SER A 13 -26.44 -44.72 -35.71
CA SER A 13 -26.24 -43.29 -35.99
C SER A 13 -24.75 -42.97 -36.04
N VAL A 14 -24.23 -42.77 -37.24
CA VAL A 14 -22.92 -42.13 -37.49
C VAL A 14 -23.06 -40.65 -37.14
N LEU A 15 -22.47 -40.22 -36.02
CA LEU A 15 -22.38 -38.81 -35.67
C LEU A 15 -21.26 -38.18 -36.50
N VAL A 16 -21.62 -37.50 -37.58
CA VAL A 16 -20.71 -36.60 -38.30
C VAL A 16 -20.57 -35.34 -37.45
N LEU A 17 -19.44 -35.17 -36.75
CA LEU A 17 -19.06 -33.89 -36.18
C LEU A 17 -18.74 -32.93 -37.34
N ALA A 18 -19.71 -32.11 -37.73
CA ALA A 18 -19.44 -30.92 -38.52
C ALA A 18 -18.77 -29.88 -37.61
N CYS A 19 -17.55 -29.48 -37.94
CA CYS A 19 -16.91 -28.31 -37.35
C CYS A 19 -17.75 -27.08 -37.72
N VAL A 20 -18.53 -26.55 -36.77
CA VAL A 20 -19.08 -25.21 -36.88
C VAL A 20 -18.01 -24.25 -36.39
N SER A 21 -17.29 -23.64 -37.32
CA SER A 21 -16.50 -22.45 -37.04
C SER A 21 -17.48 -21.32 -36.74
N SER A 22 -17.66 -20.96 -35.47
CA SER A 22 -18.36 -19.73 -35.11
C SER A 22 -17.43 -18.56 -35.39
N SER A 23 -17.55 -17.97 -36.58
CA SER A 23 -16.99 -16.65 -36.87
C SER A 23 -17.89 -15.64 -36.18
N HIS A 24 -17.44 -15.07 -35.07
CA HIS A 24 -18.08 -13.86 -34.55
C HIS A 24 -17.61 -12.70 -35.43
N ASP A 25 -18.41 -12.35 -36.43
CA ASP A 25 -18.29 -11.05 -37.09
C ASP A 25 -18.69 -9.98 -36.09
N VAL A 26 -17.70 -9.18 -35.66
CA VAL A 26 -17.95 -7.94 -34.94
C VAL A 26 -18.54 -6.95 -35.94
N VAL A 27 -19.87 -6.84 -35.93
CA VAL A 27 -20.59 -5.81 -36.67
C VAL A 27 -20.38 -4.48 -35.94
N ILE A 28 -19.42 -3.68 -36.42
CA ILE A 28 -19.35 -2.26 -36.05
C ILE A 28 -20.56 -1.57 -36.68
N GLY A 29 -21.37 -0.97 -35.81
CA GLY A 29 -22.64 -0.35 -36.15
C GLY A 29 -22.56 0.63 -37.32
N GLN A 30 -23.61 0.53 -38.13
CA GLN A 30 -24.11 1.41 -39.18
C GLN A 30 -23.42 2.77 -39.38
N ARG A 31 -22.96 2.94 -40.62
CA ARG A 31 -22.59 4.21 -41.27
C ARG A 31 -23.67 5.26 -41.03
N LEU A 32 -23.38 6.22 -40.14
CA LEU A 32 -24.05 7.52 -40.14
C LEU A 32 -23.76 8.22 -41.49
N PRO A 33 -24.70 9.01 -42.04
CA PRO A 33 -24.50 9.65 -43.33
C PRO A 33 -23.25 10.51 -43.29
N GLU A 34 -22.50 10.50 -44.40
CA GLU A 34 -21.36 11.38 -44.66
C GLU A 34 -21.73 12.82 -44.30
N GLU A 35 -21.21 13.31 -43.18
CA GLU A 35 -21.10 14.74 -42.93
C GLU A 35 -20.15 15.27 -44.02
N VAL A 36 -20.75 15.79 -45.08
CA VAL A 36 -20.08 16.64 -46.06
C VAL A 36 -19.56 17.83 -45.26
N PHE A 37 -18.28 17.81 -44.92
CA PHE A 37 -17.58 19.00 -44.47
C PHE A 37 -17.63 20.00 -45.62
N GLY A 38 -18.62 20.90 -45.57
CA GLY A 38 -18.61 22.11 -46.36
C GLY A 38 -17.28 22.80 -46.10
N THR A 39 -16.60 23.20 -47.18
CA THR A 39 -15.44 24.09 -47.11
C THR A 39 -15.78 25.23 -46.16
N PRO A 40 -15.04 25.42 -45.05
CA PRO A 40 -15.14 26.68 -44.34
C PRO A 40 -14.74 27.74 -45.36
N ASP A 41 -15.59 28.75 -45.55
CA ASP A 41 -15.17 29.97 -46.21
C ASP A 41 -13.87 30.39 -45.52
N GLY A 42 -12.79 30.33 -46.29
CA GLY A 42 -11.49 30.85 -45.92
C GLY A 42 -11.64 32.35 -45.81
N GLY A 43 -12.19 32.81 -44.71
CA GLY A 43 -12.00 34.17 -44.25
C GLY A 43 -10.51 34.33 -44.04
N ASP A 44 -9.90 35.16 -44.89
CA ASP A 44 -8.50 35.55 -44.83
C ASP A 44 -8.16 36.06 -43.42
N ALA A 45 -7.74 35.16 -42.55
CA ALA A 45 -6.83 35.51 -41.49
C ALA A 45 -5.50 35.83 -42.19
N SER A 46 -5.40 37.08 -42.64
CA SER A 46 -4.15 37.77 -42.91
C SER A 46 -3.26 37.60 -41.67
N LEU A 47 -2.51 36.50 -41.64
CA LEU A 47 -1.27 36.42 -40.91
C LEU A 47 -0.40 37.50 -41.54
N SER A 48 -0.33 38.67 -40.90
CA SER A 48 0.80 39.57 -41.10
C SER A 48 2.06 38.71 -40.92
N PRO A 49 2.94 38.60 -41.93
CA PRO A 49 4.22 37.94 -41.76
C PRO A 49 5.17 38.91 -41.03
N ASP A 50 4.78 39.36 -39.84
CA ASP A 50 5.59 40.21 -39.01
C ASP A 50 5.74 39.57 -37.62
N SER A 51 6.89 38.89 -37.48
CA SER A 51 7.64 38.75 -36.22
C SER A 51 7.21 37.69 -35.19
N ALA A 52 6.84 36.48 -35.63
CA ALA A 52 7.35 35.31 -34.91
C ALA A 52 8.70 34.97 -35.54
N ALA A 53 9.74 35.74 -35.19
CA ALA A 53 11.09 35.23 -35.36
C ALA A 53 11.09 33.87 -34.67
N SER A 54 11.28 32.78 -35.42
CA SER A 54 11.60 31.48 -34.83
C SER A 54 12.80 31.74 -33.94
N ALA A 55 12.55 31.91 -32.64
CA ALA A 55 13.57 32.26 -31.70
C ALA A 55 14.60 31.14 -31.82
N ARG A 56 15.79 31.46 -32.33
CA ARG A 56 16.83 30.46 -32.47
C ARG A 56 17.12 29.99 -31.06
N MET A 57 16.75 28.75 -30.77
CA MET A 57 16.90 28.14 -29.47
C MET A 57 18.22 27.38 -29.48
N CYS A 58 19.07 27.65 -28.50
CA CYS A 58 20.37 27.05 -28.32
C CYS A 58 20.39 26.17 -27.07
N PRO A 59 21.13 25.06 -27.07
CA PRO A 59 21.40 24.29 -25.86
C PRO A 59 21.94 25.18 -24.74
N SER A 60 21.47 24.96 -23.52
CA SER A 60 21.84 25.76 -22.35
C SER A 60 22.17 24.90 -21.14
N ASN A 61 23.04 25.43 -20.30
CA ASN A 61 23.32 24.96 -18.94
C ASN A 61 23.05 26.04 -17.88
N GLU A 62 22.43 27.16 -18.29
CA GLU A 62 22.03 28.24 -17.38
C GLU A 62 20.77 27.84 -16.63
N CYS A 63 20.93 27.46 -15.36
CA CYS A 63 19.86 26.89 -14.57
C CYS A 63 18.70 27.87 -14.33
N PRO A 64 17.44 27.39 -14.37
CA PRO A 64 16.28 28.14 -13.90
C PRO A 64 16.41 28.51 -12.42
N ALA A 65 15.62 29.50 -11.97
CA ALA A 65 15.64 29.96 -10.59
C ALA A 65 15.36 28.81 -9.60
N GLY A 66 16.17 28.73 -8.54
CA GLY A 66 16.12 27.66 -7.52
C GLY A 66 17.03 26.47 -7.82
N LEU A 67 17.26 26.18 -9.11
CA LEU A 67 18.18 25.11 -9.52
C LEU A 67 19.60 25.64 -9.70
N VAL A 68 20.57 24.82 -9.33
CA VAL A 68 21.99 25.14 -9.51
C VAL A 68 22.79 23.89 -9.88
N THR A 69 23.99 24.13 -10.42
CA THR A 69 24.97 23.06 -10.62
C THR A 69 25.90 23.01 -9.41
N CYS A 70 25.85 21.92 -8.65
CA CYS A 70 26.71 21.72 -7.49
C CYS A 70 27.81 20.68 -7.75
N PRO A 71 29.00 20.81 -7.12
CA PRO A 71 30.09 19.82 -7.28
C PRO A 71 29.76 18.42 -6.78
N ASN A 72 28.81 18.30 -5.83
CA ASN A 72 28.35 17.05 -5.23
C ASN A 72 27.16 16.43 -5.98
N THR A 73 26.68 17.05 -7.06
CA THR A 73 25.62 16.49 -7.91
C THR A 73 26.17 16.02 -9.25
N PRO A 74 25.69 14.89 -9.80
CA PRO A 74 26.23 14.30 -11.04
C PRO A 74 25.86 15.08 -12.30
N TYR A 75 24.81 15.92 -12.26
CA TYR A 75 24.23 16.57 -13.43
C TYR A 75 24.19 18.10 -13.30
N PRO A 76 24.35 18.85 -14.41
CA PRO A 76 24.12 20.29 -14.41
C PRO A 76 22.66 20.60 -14.09
N CYS A 77 22.44 21.64 -13.28
CA CYS A 77 21.13 22.03 -12.74
C CYS A 77 20.43 20.89 -11.94
N GLY A 78 21.22 19.96 -11.41
CA GLY A 78 20.73 18.79 -10.68
C GLY A 78 20.31 19.06 -9.23
N ALA A 79 20.82 20.13 -8.61
CA ALA A 79 20.50 20.48 -7.22
C ALA A 79 19.38 21.52 -7.16
N ASP A 80 18.36 21.27 -6.33
CA ASP A 80 17.32 22.24 -5.99
C ASP A 80 17.58 22.81 -4.60
N LEU A 81 18.02 24.07 -4.53
CA LEU A 81 18.35 24.68 -3.24
C LEU A 81 17.13 24.86 -2.34
N MET A 82 15.90 24.71 -2.82
CA MET A 82 14.68 24.95 -2.05
C MET A 82 14.13 23.72 -1.36
N SER A 83 14.48 22.52 -1.84
CA SER A 83 13.92 21.25 -1.37
C SER A 83 14.90 20.07 -1.33
N ASP A 84 16.12 20.20 -1.84
CA ASP A 84 17.14 19.16 -1.77
C ASP A 84 17.78 19.11 -0.38
N ASP A 85 17.56 18.02 0.35
CA ASP A 85 18.12 17.77 1.68
C ASP A 85 19.66 17.73 1.69
N GLU A 86 20.33 17.51 0.54
CA GLU A 86 21.79 17.47 0.42
C GLU A 86 22.40 18.81 -0.05
N ASN A 87 21.57 19.76 -0.49
CA ASN A 87 21.97 21.05 -1.05
C ASN A 87 21.08 22.21 -0.58
N CYS A 88 20.62 22.20 0.67
CA CYS A 88 19.58 23.10 1.13
C CYS A 88 20.09 24.55 1.31
N GLY A 89 19.59 25.47 0.49
CA GLY A 89 19.97 26.89 0.50
C GLY A 89 21.34 27.19 -0.14
N ALA A 90 22.27 26.23 -0.13
CA ALA A 90 23.52 26.28 -0.86
C ALA A 90 24.07 24.86 -1.13
N CYS A 91 24.95 24.74 -2.14
CA CYS A 91 25.59 23.46 -2.48
C CYS A 91 26.31 22.84 -1.28
N GLY A 92 26.02 21.57 -1.00
CA GLY A 92 26.62 20.78 0.08
C GLY A 92 26.12 21.12 1.48
N VAL A 93 25.13 22.01 1.63
CA VAL A 93 24.45 22.22 2.92
C VAL A 93 23.46 21.08 3.13
N ARG A 94 23.92 20.06 3.85
CA ARG A 94 23.14 18.86 4.14
C ARG A 94 22.28 19.03 5.39
N CYS A 95 20.99 18.74 5.28
CA CYS A 95 20.07 18.66 6.40
C CYS A 95 20.28 17.35 7.18
N PRO A 96 20.51 17.40 8.51
CA PRO A 96 20.72 16.21 9.32
C PRO A 96 19.53 15.24 9.32
N SER A 97 19.74 14.02 8.87
CA SER A 97 18.68 13.00 8.72
C SER A 97 19.14 11.57 9.04
N ASP A 98 20.35 11.40 9.55
CA ASP A 98 20.89 10.08 9.89
C ASP A 98 20.18 9.45 11.11
N GLU A 99 20.36 8.14 11.29
CA GLU A 99 19.75 7.40 12.41
C GLU A 99 20.15 7.94 13.79
N THR A 100 21.34 8.52 13.94
CA THR A 100 21.77 9.10 15.22
C THR A 100 21.03 10.39 15.52
N PHE A 101 20.76 11.20 14.49
CA PHE A 101 19.92 12.38 14.61
C PHE A 101 18.46 12.00 14.89
N SER A 102 17.88 11.11 14.07
CA SER A 102 16.49 10.66 14.22
C SER A 102 16.26 10.01 15.60
N SER A 103 17.14 9.11 16.03
CA SER A 103 17.01 8.49 17.36
C SER A 103 17.17 9.47 18.52
N ARG A 104 17.95 10.55 18.36
CA ARG A 104 18.12 11.58 19.39
C ARG A 104 16.94 12.54 19.45
N PHE A 105 16.53 13.07 18.30
CA PHE A 105 15.55 14.16 18.20
C PHE A 105 14.13 13.71 17.82
N LYS A 106 13.90 12.41 17.58
CA LYS A 106 12.60 11.84 17.20
C LYS A 106 12.00 12.52 15.96
N GLY A 107 12.88 12.86 15.02
CA GLY A 107 12.56 13.55 13.78
C GLY A 107 13.81 13.75 12.92
N VAL A 108 13.62 14.25 11.71
CA VAL A 108 14.67 14.51 10.74
C VAL A 108 14.60 15.96 10.25
N MET A 109 15.72 16.53 9.83
CA MET A 109 15.71 17.83 9.18
C MET A 109 15.46 17.66 7.68
N ARG A 110 14.48 18.40 7.14
CA ARG A 110 14.16 18.45 5.72
C ARG A 110 14.33 19.85 5.16
N CYS A 111 14.72 19.96 3.90
CA CYS A 111 14.86 21.23 3.23
C CYS A 111 13.49 21.80 2.86
N VAL A 112 13.15 22.95 3.42
CA VAL A 112 11.89 23.64 3.15
C VAL A 112 12.17 25.10 2.89
N ALA A 113 12.00 25.51 1.63
CA ALA A 113 12.26 26.86 1.14
C ALA A 113 13.70 27.33 1.40
N GLY A 114 14.67 26.42 1.19
CA GLY A 114 16.10 26.71 1.30
C GLY A 114 16.65 26.83 2.72
N ALA A 115 15.90 26.33 3.70
CA ALA A 115 16.38 26.16 5.06
C ALA A 115 16.02 24.76 5.58
N CYS A 116 16.93 24.13 6.32
CA CYS A 116 16.65 22.89 7.01
C CYS A 116 15.65 23.14 8.14
N LYS A 117 14.51 22.46 8.12
CA LYS A 117 13.47 22.52 9.14
C LYS A 117 13.24 21.14 9.74
N LEU A 118 12.94 21.10 11.03
CA LEU A 118 12.64 19.85 11.73
C LEU A 118 11.29 19.31 11.27
N VAL A 119 11.26 18.01 10.96
CA VAL A 119 10.06 17.22 10.66
C VAL A 119 10.04 16.04 11.61
N CYS A 120 8.99 15.96 12.42
CA CYS A 120 8.87 14.94 13.45
C CYS A 120 8.50 13.57 12.92
N ASP A 121 8.94 12.52 13.63
CA ASP A 121 8.48 11.16 13.41
C ASP A 121 6.97 11.06 13.66
N ASN A 122 6.31 10.05 13.09
CA ASN A 122 4.88 9.84 13.28
C ASN A 122 4.51 9.74 14.77
N GLY A 123 3.48 10.50 15.18
CA GLY A 123 3.01 10.55 16.57
C GLY A 123 3.88 11.40 17.51
N ARG A 124 4.83 12.19 16.97
CA ARG A 124 5.67 13.12 17.73
C ARG A 124 5.43 14.57 17.29
N ALA A 125 5.70 15.51 18.17
CA ALA A 125 5.68 16.93 17.85
C ALA A 125 6.71 17.74 18.64
N ASP A 126 7.15 18.83 18.02
CA ASP A 126 7.89 19.95 18.61
C ASP A 126 6.86 20.95 19.12
N CYS A 127 6.53 20.90 20.43
CA CYS A 127 5.47 21.72 21.01
C CYS A 127 5.98 23.05 21.59
N ASN A 128 7.28 23.15 21.87
CA ASN A 128 7.91 24.38 22.33
C ASN A 128 8.43 25.26 21.16
N GLY A 129 8.49 24.71 19.95
CA GLY A 129 8.97 25.36 18.73
C GLY A 129 10.50 25.44 18.63
N LEU A 130 11.23 24.64 19.41
CA LEU A 130 12.69 24.65 19.52
C LEU A 130 13.27 23.41 18.86
N ALA A 131 13.69 23.55 17.60
CA ALA A 131 14.31 22.46 16.86
C ALA A 131 15.60 21.86 17.50
N GLU A 132 16.16 22.52 18.52
CA GLU A 132 17.37 22.11 19.22
C GLU A 132 17.17 21.00 20.26
N ASP A 133 15.94 20.78 20.76
CA ASP A 133 15.59 19.64 21.61
C ASP A 133 14.71 18.59 20.92
N GLY A 134 14.23 18.90 19.70
CA GLY A 134 13.67 17.93 18.76
C GLY A 134 12.15 17.85 18.86
N CYS A 135 11.61 16.64 18.69
CA CYS A 135 10.18 16.35 18.79
C CYS A 135 9.91 15.64 20.11
N GLU A 136 9.97 16.43 21.18
CA GLU A 136 9.99 16.03 22.57
C GLU A 136 8.68 15.42 23.05
N VAL A 137 7.55 15.78 22.42
CA VAL A 137 6.23 15.36 22.85
C VAL A 137 5.74 14.14 22.07
N ALA A 138 5.19 13.16 22.79
CA ALA A 138 4.53 12.00 22.23
C ALA A 138 3.01 12.24 22.20
N LEU A 139 2.45 12.40 21.00
CA LEU A 139 1.04 12.76 20.81
C LEU A 139 0.08 11.58 20.99
N ALA A 140 0.54 10.35 20.76
CA ALA A 140 -0.29 9.16 20.84
C ALA A 140 -0.22 8.41 22.19
N GLU A 141 0.66 8.86 23.08
CA GLU A 141 0.92 8.24 24.38
C GLU A 141 0.05 8.86 25.47
N ASP A 142 0.15 8.36 26.71
CA ASP A 142 -0.58 8.82 27.90
C ASP A 142 -0.28 10.28 28.34
N ASP A 143 0.26 11.13 27.45
CA ASP A 143 0.42 12.57 27.69
C ASP A 143 -0.92 13.29 27.53
N LYS A 144 -1.65 13.36 28.65
CA LYS A 144 -2.91 14.08 28.74
C LYS A 144 -2.83 15.57 28.39
N ASN A 145 -1.65 16.19 28.34
CA ASN A 145 -1.54 17.62 28.04
C ASN A 145 -1.34 17.91 26.55
N ASN A 146 -1.02 16.89 25.76
CA ASN A 146 -0.71 17.02 24.34
C ASN A 146 -1.29 15.88 23.52
N CYS A 147 -2.54 15.51 23.81
CA CYS A 147 -3.13 14.31 23.24
C CYS A 147 -3.54 14.52 21.78
N GLY A 148 -2.88 13.83 20.85
CA GLY A 148 -3.14 13.94 19.40
C GLY A 148 -2.56 15.20 18.74
N GLU A 149 -2.43 16.30 19.47
CA GLU A 149 -1.76 17.53 19.06
C GLU A 149 -1.20 18.32 20.26
N CYS A 150 -0.26 19.22 20.01
CA CYS A 150 0.32 20.08 21.05
C CYS A 150 -0.73 20.93 21.75
N GLY A 151 -0.76 20.88 23.08
CA GLY A 151 -1.68 21.66 23.90
C GLY A 151 -3.13 21.17 23.93
N ASN A 152 -3.45 20.02 23.31
CA ASN A 152 -4.76 19.40 23.49
C ASN A 152 -4.80 18.66 24.83
N VAL A 153 -5.37 19.33 25.84
CA VAL A 153 -5.45 18.84 27.22
C VAL A 153 -6.72 18.01 27.42
N CYS A 154 -6.55 16.76 27.83
CA CYS A 154 -7.62 15.86 28.25
C CYS A 154 -7.91 16.00 29.76
N ASP A 155 -9.19 15.92 30.13
CA ASP A 155 -9.61 15.89 31.53
C ASP A 155 -9.16 14.60 32.25
N ASP A 156 -9.27 13.47 31.55
CA ASP A 156 -8.94 12.15 32.09
C ASP A 156 -7.59 11.62 31.56
N ILE A 157 -7.63 10.84 30.47
CA ILE A 157 -6.50 10.13 29.88
C ILE A 157 -6.40 10.40 28.37
N CYS A 158 -5.20 10.18 27.81
CA CYS A 158 -4.98 10.16 26.38
C CYS A 158 -4.74 8.71 25.93
N VAL A 159 -5.52 8.22 24.96
CA VAL A 159 -5.34 6.88 24.39
C VAL A 159 -5.29 6.99 22.87
N ASN A 160 -4.15 6.61 22.28
CA ASN A 160 -3.90 6.68 20.84
C ASN A 160 -4.19 8.08 20.25
N GLY A 161 -3.84 9.14 20.98
CA GLY A 161 -4.03 10.52 20.54
C GLY A 161 -5.47 11.01 20.61
N GLN A 162 -6.34 10.33 21.36
CA GLN A 162 -7.71 10.76 21.63
C GLN A 162 -7.96 10.84 23.14
N CYS A 163 -8.67 11.88 23.57
CA CYS A 163 -9.07 12.00 24.96
C CYS A 163 -10.15 10.97 25.30
N GLY A 164 -9.92 10.23 26.39
CA GLY A 164 -10.83 9.20 26.88
C GLY A 164 -10.59 7.81 26.25
N CYS A 165 -11.51 6.88 26.54
CA CYS A 165 -11.38 5.50 26.09
C CYS A 165 -11.96 5.25 24.69
N PRO A 166 -11.45 4.23 23.96
CA PRO A 166 -12.10 3.71 22.77
C PRO A 166 -13.57 3.32 23.04
N THR A 167 -14.38 3.30 21.98
CA THR A 167 -15.79 2.91 22.08
C THR A 167 -15.94 1.52 22.73
N GLY A 168 -16.83 1.42 23.72
CA GLY A 168 -17.10 0.18 24.45
C GLY A 168 -16.20 -0.05 25.67
N GLN A 169 -15.22 0.83 25.92
CA GLN A 169 -14.37 0.76 27.11
C GLN A 169 -14.70 1.87 28.10
N THR A 170 -14.42 1.61 29.38
CA THR A 170 -14.63 2.56 30.47
C THR A 170 -13.31 2.86 31.16
N ILE A 171 -13.10 4.13 31.53
CA ILE A 171 -11.95 4.55 32.33
C ILE A 171 -12.15 4.05 33.75
N CYS A 172 -11.23 3.23 34.24
CA CYS A 172 -11.25 2.73 35.61
C CYS A 172 -10.31 3.49 36.54
N PRO A 173 -10.46 3.34 37.88
CA PRO A 173 -9.65 4.06 38.87
C PRO A 173 -8.15 3.78 38.82
N ASP A 174 -7.72 2.74 38.12
CA ASP A 174 -6.31 2.43 37.85
C ASP A 174 -5.73 3.27 36.69
N GLY A 175 -6.52 4.17 36.11
CA GLY A 175 -6.11 5.10 35.06
C GLY A 175 -6.05 4.47 33.67
N LYS A 176 -6.71 3.33 33.48
CA LYS A 176 -6.72 2.59 32.21
C LYS A 176 -8.12 2.36 31.68
N CYS A 177 -8.19 2.10 30.38
CA CYS A 177 -9.41 1.66 29.73
C CYS A 177 -9.60 0.16 29.88
N HIS A 178 -10.79 -0.24 30.32
CA HIS A 178 -11.18 -1.63 30.43
C HIS A 178 -12.49 -1.89 29.70
N ASP A 179 -12.56 -3.04 29.02
CA ASP A 179 -13.80 -3.58 28.47
C ASP A 179 -14.55 -4.32 29.58
N LEU A 180 -15.52 -3.63 30.19
CA LEU A 180 -16.33 -4.19 31.29
C LEU A 180 -17.22 -5.34 30.82
N ASP A 181 -17.41 -5.56 29.52
CA ASP A 181 -18.24 -6.63 29.00
C ASP A 181 -17.48 -7.95 28.80
N GLN A 182 -16.14 -7.91 28.72
CA GLN A 182 -15.34 -9.08 28.36
C GLN A 182 -14.18 -9.39 29.31
N GLU A 183 -13.75 -8.43 30.12
CA GLU A 183 -12.61 -8.64 31.00
C GLU A 183 -13.01 -9.28 32.33
N ASP A 184 -12.47 -10.47 32.60
CA ASP A 184 -12.70 -11.19 33.86
C ASP A 184 -12.24 -10.41 35.10
N GLY A 185 -11.32 -9.44 34.95
CA GLY A 185 -10.83 -8.59 36.05
C GLY A 185 -11.68 -7.36 36.35
N ASN A 186 -12.57 -6.97 35.42
CA ASN A 186 -13.33 -5.73 35.46
C ASN A 186 -14.79 -5.95 35.02
N CYS A 187 -15.34 -7.14 35.28
CA CYS A 187 -16.58 -7.57 34.66
C CYS A 187 -17.80 -6.81 35.19
N GLY A 188 -18.45 -6.02 34.33
CA GLY A 188 -19.62 -5.20 34.64
C GLY A 188 -19.34 -3.96 35.49
N ALA A 189 -18.18 -3.89 36.13
CA ALA A 189 -17.70 -2.73 36.88
C ALA A 189 -16.17 -2.80 37.06
N CYS A 190 -15.53 -1.65 37.12
CA CYS A 190 -14.10 -1.54 37.39
C CYS A 190 -13.69 -2.28 38.68
N GLY A 191 -12.66 -3.12 38.60
CA GLY A 191 -12.14 -3.93 39.70
C GLY A 191 -13.03 -5.11 40.12
N ASN A 192 -14.14 -5.38 39.41
CA ASN A 192 -14.98 -6.55 39.69
C ASN A 192 -14.38 -7.81 39.08
N VAL A 193 -13.46 -8.44 39.82
CA VAL A 193 -12.84 -9.70 39.43
C VAL A 193 -13.84 -10.84 39.56
N CYS A 194 -14.00 -11.62 38.49
CA CYS A 194 -14.91 -12.76 38.50
C CYS A 194 -14.46 -13.84 39.50
N PRO A 195 -15.41 -14.38 40.30
CA PRO A 195 -15.11 -15.47 41.21
C PRO A 195 -14.75 -16.73 40.43
N ALA A 196 -14.06 -17.66 41.09
CA ALA A 196 -13.71 -18.95 40.50
C ALA A 196 -14.96 -19.64 39.90
N PRO A 197 -14.83 -20.29 38.73
CA PRO A 197 -15.94 -20.98 38.10
C PRO A 197 -16.45 -22.14 38.98
N PRO A 198 -17.71 -22.57 38.78
CA PRO A 198 -18.29 -23.67 39.53
C PRO A 198 -17.44 -24.94 39.43
N SER A 199 -17.18 -25.56 40.59
CA SER A 199 -16.42 -26.82 40.72
C SER A 199 -17.21 -27.84 41.55
N PRO A 200 -17.59 -29.00 40.99
CA PRO A 200 -17.32 -29.44 39.62
C PRO A 200 -18.10 -28.63 38.57
N SER A 201 -17.57 -28.56 37.35
CA SER A 201 -18.27 -27.93 36.22
C SER A 201 -19.66 -28.56 36.03
N PRO A 202 -20.72 -27.76 35.84
CA PRO A 202 -22.05 -28.28 35.53
C PRO A 202 -22.13 -28.93 34.13
N TYR A 203 -21.13 -28.66 33.28
CA TYR A 203 -21.04 -29.22 31.93
C TYR A 203 -19.96 -30.32 31.85
N PRO A 204 -20.18 -31.38 31.03
CA PRO A 204 -19.17 -32.38 30.74
C PRO A 204 -17.90 -31.78 30.14
N ALA A 205 -16.74 -32.34 30.46
CA ALA A 205 -15.47 -31.89 29.88
C ALA A 205 -15.43 -32.01 28.35
N SER A 206 -16.18 -32.96 27.78
CA SER A 206 -16.29 -33.15 26.32
C SER A 206 -17.03 -32.03 25.61
N TRP A 207 -17.80 -31.19 26.33
CA TRP A 207 -18.54 -30.07 25.75
C TRP A 207 -17.65 -28.84 25.51
N ARG A 208 -16.41 -28.85 26.02
CA ARG A 208 -15.41 -27.78 25.77
C ARG A 208 -15.91 -26.38 26.12
N ILE A 209 -16.70 -26.29 27.18
CA ILE A 209 -17.20 -25.02 27.73
C ILE A 209 -16.19 -24.48 28.73
N GLN A 210 -16.02 -23.17 28.74
CA GLN A 210 -15.32 -22.41 29.77
C GLN A 210 -16.22 -21.28 30.28
N PHE A 211 -15.80 -20.62 31.35
CA PHE A 211 -16.53 -19.52 31.98
C PHE A 211 -15.70 -18.25 31.92
N SER A 212 -16.35 -17.11 31.65
CA SER A 212 -15.69 -15.81 31.52
C SER A 212 -16.71 -14.69 31.77
N CYS A 213 -16.27 -13.44 31.72
CA CYS A 213 -17.11 -12.26 31.62
C CYS A 213 -17.74 -12.16 30.23
N ILE A 214 -19.06 -12.04 30.19
CA ILE A 214 -19.81 -11.76 28.96
C ILE A 214 -20.92 -10.76 29.30
N GLN A 215 -20.94 -9.62 28.61
CA GLN A 215 -21.94 -8.56 28.82
C GLN A 215 -22.03 -8.12 30.29
N GLY A 216 -20.87 -7.99 30.93
CA GLY A 216 -20.74 -7.53 32.32
C GLY A 216 -21.20 -8.53 33.37
N ARG A 217 -21.36 -9.81 33.00
CA ARG A 217 -21.77 -10.88 33.91
C ARG A 217 -20.67 -11.93 34.03
N CYS A 218 -20.26 -12.18 35.28
CA CYS A 218 -19.29 -13.21 35.59
C CYS A 218 -19.84 -14.62 35.43
N ASN A 219 -18.94 -15.56 35.16
CA ASN A 219 -19.24 -16.98 35.02
C ASN A 219 -20.31 -17.28 33.96
N MET A 220 -20.31 -16.50 32.89
CA MET A 220 -21.12 -16.81 31.71
C MET A 220 -20.41 -17.89 30.89
N PRO A 221 -21.13 -18.93 30.44
CA PRO A 221 -20.55 -20.01 29.65
C PRO A 221 -20.19 -19.50 28.25
N LYS A 222 -19.00 -19.87 27.77
CA LYS A 222 -18.57 -19.69 26.37
C LYS A 222 -17.75 -20.88 25.91
N CYS A 223 -17.52 -20.99 24.61
CA CYS A 223 -16.62 -22.00 24.08
C CYS A 223 -15.17 -21.76 24.51
N GLN A 224 -14.46 -22.86 24.78
CA GLN A 224 -13.01 -22.85 24.92
C GLN A 224 -12.36 -22.27 23.67
N THR A 225 -11.17 -21.69 23.85
CA THR A 225 -10.38 -21.19 22.73
C THR A 225 -10.23 -22.28 21.67
N ARG A 226 -10.53 -21.94 20.41
CA ARG A 226 -10.54 -22.83 19.23
C ARG A 226 -11.77 -23.72 19.04
N PHE A 227 -12.79 -23.60 19.88
CA PHE A 227 -14.06 -24.31 19.70
C PHE A 227 -15.19 -23.32 19.49
N MET A 228 -16.21 -23.76 18.77
CA MET A 228 -17.37 -22.98 18.39
C MET A 228 -18.61 -23.86 18.50
N ASP A 229 -19.74 -23.20 18.71
CA ASP A 229 -21.07 -23.77 18.73
C ASP A 229 -21.76 -23.39 17.42
N CYS A 230 -21.87 -24.32 16.48
CA CYS A 230 -22.37 -24.04 15.13
C CYS A 230 -23.86 -24.36 14.95
N ASN A 231 -24.44 -25.16 15.83
CA ASN A 231 -25.87 -25.43 15.94
C ASN A 231 -26.59 -24.49 16.92
N HIS A 232 -25.85 -23.63 17.64
CA HIS A 232 -26.36 -22.65 18.61
C HIS A 232 -27.13 -23.30 19.77
N ASP A 233 -26.66 -24.45 20.23
CA ASP A 233 -27.32 -25.21 21.30
C ASP A 233 -26.40 -25.61 22.47
N PHE A 234 -25.19 -25.05 22.56
CA PHE A 234 -24.15 -25.53 23.47
C PHE A 234 -24.51 -25.58 24.97
N VAL A 235 -25.48 -24.78 25.42
CA VAL A 235 -25.99 -24.79 26.81
C VAL A 235 -27.44 -25.26 26.92
N ASN A 236 -28.07 -25.62 25.81
CA ASN A 236 -29.46 -26.04 25.78
C ASN A 236 -29.63 -27.46 26.34
N PRO A 237 -30.80 -27.79 26.91
CA PRO A 237 -31.13 -29.17 27.26
C PRO A 237 -31.07 -30.07 26.02
N GLY A 238 -30.12 -31.00 25.99
CA GLY A 238 -29.89 -31.91 24.87
C GLY A 238 -28.90 -31.42 23.80
N GLY A 239 -28.26 -30.28 23.99
CA GLY A 239 -27.16 -29.82 23.13
C GLY A 239 -25.89 -30.67 23.30
N ASP A 240 -24.89 -30.37 22.49
CA ASP A 240 -23.61 -31.11 22.43
C ASP A 240 -22.37 -30.27 22.74
N GLY A 241 -22.56 -29.04 23.20
CA GLY A 241 -21.50 -28.15 23.65
C GLY A 241 -20.87 -27.39 22.48
N CYS A 242 -19.57 -27.13 22.57
CA CYS A 242 -18.80 -26.51 21.49
C CYS A 242 -18.15 -27.62 20.66
N GLU A 243 -18.97 -28.19 19.80
CA GLU A 243 -18.77 -29.40 19.01
C GLU A 243 -17.80 -29.20 17.84
N THR A 244 -17.64 -27.96 17.38
CA THR A 244 -16.88 -27.63 16.18
C THR A 244 -15.53 -26.98 16.50
N ALA A 245 -14.44 -27.53 15.95
CA ALA A 245 -13.13 -26.92 16.06
C ALA A 245 -12.96 -25.83 14.99
N ASN A 246 -12.44 -24.66 15.37
CA ASN A 246 -12.23 -23.53 14.45
C ASN A 246 -11.03 -23.69 13.50
N ASN A 247 -10.33 -24.82 13.59
CA ASN A 247 -9.31 -25.24 12.64
C ASN A 247 -9.81 -26.36 11.71
N ASP A 248 -11.08 -26.74 11.82
CA ASP A 248 -11.73 -27.63 10.87
C ASP A 248 -11.84 -26.93 9.51
N ARG A 249 -11.58 -27.66 8.44
CA ARG A 249 -11.60 -27.11 7.08
C ARG A 249 -12.98 -26.62 6.65
N ASN A 250 -14.05 -27.18 7.23
CA ASN A 250 -15.41 -26.78 6.91
C ASN A 250 -15.93 -25.67 7.83
N ASN A 251 -15.18 -25.30 8.86
CA ASN A 251 -15.56 -24.33 9.88
C ASN A 251 -14.34 -23.49 10.30
N CYS A 252 -13.61 -22.96 9.32
CA CYS A 252 -12.35 -22.31 9.57
C CYS A 252 -12.55 -20.91 10.17
N GLY A 253 -12.25 -20.74 11.46
CA GLY A 253 -12.41 -19.48 12.19
C GLY A 253 -13.86 -19.11 12.54
N SER A 254 -14.83 -19.53 11.74
CA SER A 254 -16.26 -19.38 11.99
C SER A 254 -17.06 -20.57 11.46
N CYS A 255 -18.27 -20.74 12.00
CA CYS A 255 -19.18 -21.82 11.60
C CYS A 255 -19.57 -21.73 10.12
N GLY A 256 -19.45 -22.85 9.41
CA GLY A 256 -19.76 -22.93 7.98
C GLY A 256 -18.76 -22.22 7.06
N ASN A 257 -17.65 -21.68 7.57
CA ASN A 257 -16.58 -21.15 6.73
C ASN A 257 -15.74 -22.28 6.14
N VAL A 258 -16.21 -22.80 5.01
CA VAL A 258 -15.56 -23.90 4.29
C VAL A 258 -14.42 -23.35 3.43
N CYS A 259 -13.20 -23.83 3.66
CA CYS A 259 -12.06 -23.48 2.83
C CYS A 259 -12.15 -24.12 1.44
N ASN A 260 -11.73 -23.37 0.42
CA ASN A 260 -11.74 -23.82 -0.97
C ASN A 260 -10.84 -25.04 -1.18
N PRO A 261 -11.01 -25.77 -2.31
CA PRO A 261 -10.07 -26.80 -2.74
C PRO A 261 -8.61 -26.30 -2.74
N GLY A 262 -7.74 -26.98 -1.98
CA GLY A 262 -6.30 -26.65 -1.88
C GLY A 262 -5.93 -25.70 -0.73
N GLU A 263 -6.91 -25.15 -0.02
CA GLU A 263 -6.68 -24.32 1.17
C GLU A 263 -6.68 -25.16 2.44
N ASP A 264 -5.78 -24.79 3.36
CA ASP A 264 -5.71 -25.31 4.72
C ASP A 264 -6.29 -24.28 5.70
N CYS A 265 -6.93 -24.73 6.78
CA CYS A 265 -7.30 -23.85 7.86
C CYS A 265 -6.13 -23.65 8.84
N ILE A 266 -5.54 -22.45 8.87
CA ILE A 266 -4.43 -22.10 9.76
C ILE A 266 -4.82 -20.85 10.53
N GLY A 267 -4.77 -20.90 11.87
CA GLY A 267 -5.11 -19.75 12.70
C GLY A 267 -6.56 -19.26 12.60
N GLY A 268 -7.49 -20.10 12.12
CA GLY A 268 -8.88 -19.70 11.88
C GLY A 268 -9.09 -18.93 10.57
N GLN A 269 -8.13 -18.97 9.65
CA GLN A 269 -8.28 -18.42 8.31
C GLN A 269 -7.92 -19.48 7.28
N CYS A 270 -8.64 -19.48 6.15
CA CYS A 270 -8.33 -20.34 5.03
C CYS A 270 -7.10 -19.78 4.31
N PHE A 271 -6.01 -20.52 4.39
CA PHE A 271 -4.75 -20.17 3.75
C PHE A 271 -4.51 -21.10 2.58
N CYS A 272 -4.26 -20.51 1.42
CA CYS A 272 -3.72 -21.27 0.31
C CYS A 272 -2.20 -21.40 0.46
N ARG A 273 -1.69 -22.62 0.61
CA ARG A 273 -0.24 -22.83 0.60
C ARG A 273 0.33 -22.52 -0.78
N CYS A 274 1.53 -21.97 -0.79
CA CYS A 274 2.22 -21.78 -2.06
C CYS A 274 2.39 -23.13 -2.78
N GLY A 275 2.02 -23.16 -4.08
CA GLY A 275 2.08 -24.34 -4.94
C GLY A 275 0.79 -25.18 -4.95
N ALA A 276 -0.20 -24.82 -4.13
CA ALA A 276 -1.55 -25.38 -4.24
C ALA A 276 -2.32 -24.71 -5.39
N ILE A 277 -3.34 -25.41 -5.92
CA ILE A 277 -4.16 -24.96 -7.06
C ILE A 277 -4.86 -23.60 -6.79
N CYS A 278 -5.16 -23.31 -5.52
CA CYS A 278 -5.75 -22.04 -5.10
C CYS A 278 -4.76 -20.85 -5.11
N HIS A 279 -3.46 -21.08 -5.29
CA HIS A 279 -2.44 -20.03 -5.15
C HIS A 279 -2.25 -19.32 -6.49
N THR A 280 -3.22 -18.47 -6.85
CA THR A 280 -3.16 -17.64 -8.07
C THR A 280 -2.14 -16.52 -7.97
N ALA A 281 -1.66 -16.24 -6.76
CA ALA A 281 -0.72 -15.17 -6.46
C ALA A 281 0.68 -15.40 -7.02
N ILE A 282 1.05 -16.60 -7.49
CA ILE A 282 2.36 -16.77 -8.16
C ILE A 282 2.54 -15.90 -9.41
N ASN A 283 1.44 -15.38 -9.96
CA ASN A 283 1.47 -14.53 -11.14
C ASN A 283 1.55 -13.03 -10.82
N THR A 284 1.37 -12.65 -9.56
CA THR A 284 1.22 -11.24 -9.11
C THR A 284 1.98 -10.90 -7.84
N ASP A 285 2.47 -11.90 -7.11
CA ASP A 285 3.20 -11.77 -5.85
C ASP A 285 4.72 -11.69 -6.12
N PRO A 286 5.38 -10.55 -5.86
CA PRO A 286 6.82 -10.39 -6.04
C PRO A 286 7.66 -11.27 -5.11
N ASP A 287 7.09 -11.90 -4.07
CA ASP A 287 7.78 -12.86 -3.19
C ASP A 287 7.64 -14.32 -3.65
N ASN A 288 6.72 -14.61 -4.57
CA ASN A 288 6.43 -15.95 -5.07
C ASN A 288 6.25 -15.98 -6.60
N CYS A 289 7.02 -15.18 -7.33
CA CYS A 289 6.78 -14.91 -8.73
C CYS A 289 7.20 -16.07 -9.63
N GLY A 290 6.24 -16.69 -10.32
CA GLY A 290 6.44 -17.85 -11.20
C GLY A 290 6.68 -19.17 -10.47
N ALA A 291 7.19 -19.13 -9.25
CA ALA A 291 7.39 -20.27 -8.37
C ALA A 291 7.39 -19.88 -6.90
N CYS A 292 7.19 -20.86 -6.01
CA CYS A 292 7.19 -20.62 -4.58
C CYS A 292 8.54 -20.17 -4.04
N ALA A 293 8.50 -19.16 -3.17
CA ALA A 293 9.68 -18.48 -2.64
C ALA A 293 10.63 -17.94 -3.73
N HIS A 294 10.15 -17.80 -4.97
CA HIS A 294 10.88 -17.13 -6.04
C HIS A 294 10.68 -15.63 -5.90
N LYS A 295 11.44 -15.06 -4.98
CA LYS A 295 11.46 -13.64 -4.70
C LYS A 295 12.09 -12.89 -5.87
N CYS A 296 11.37 -11.90 -6.40
CA CYS A 296 11.90 -11.07 -7.46
C CYS A 296 13.13 -10.29 -7.00
N PRO A 297 14.17 -10.23 -7.86
CA PRO A 297 15.36 -9.43 -7.62
C PRO A 297 15.04 -7.92 -7.52
N GLY A 298 16.04 -7.14 -7.11
CA GLY A 298 15.93 -5.70 -6.93
C GLY A 298 15.89 -5.25 -5.48
N ASP A 299 16.26 -3.98 -5.28
CA ASP A 299 16.41 -3.40 -3.97
C ASP A 299 15.06 -2.99 -3.37
N ARG A 300 14.65 -3.74 -2.35
CA ARG A 300 13.40 -3.51 -1.61
C ARG A 300 13.51 -2.47 -0.51
N ARG A 301 14.63 -1.76 -0.36
CA ARG A 301 14.72 -0.64 0.59
C ARG A 301 13.71 0.47 0.28
N SER A 302 13.20 0.55 -0.95
CA SER A 302 12.01 1.34 -1.31
C SER A 302 10.76 1.04 -0.45
N LEU A 303 10.65 -0.17 0.12
CA LEU A 303 9.57 -0.61 1.03
C LEU A 303 9.90 -0.37 2.51
N ASP A 304 11.15 -0.03 2.86
CA ASP A 304 11.51 0.32 4.22
C ASP A 304 11.28 1.83 4.44
N SER A 305 10.15 2.16 5.07
CA SER A 305 9.87 3.54 5.50
C SER A 305 10.73 3.98 6.69
N LYS A 306 11.73 3.17 7.10
CA LYS A 306 12.53 3.45 8.31
C LYS A 306 13.69 4.37 8.01
N THR A 307 14.30 4.25 6.84
CA THR A 307 15.42 5.10 6.43
C THR A 307 14.99 6.31 5.61
N GLY A 308 13.74 6.33 5.12
CA GLY A 308 13.21 7.44 4.31
C GLY A 308 13.99 7.69 3.01
N ALA A 309 14.89 6.78 2.66
CA ALA A 309 15.63 6.76 1.42
C ALA A 309 15.07 5.60 0.59
N ASP A 310 14.59 5.92 -0.61
CA ASP A 310 14.30 4.93 -1.64
C ASP A 310 15.53 4.89 -2.58
N PRO A 311 16.60 4.14 -2.25
CA PRO A 311 17.82 4.11 -3.05
C PRO A 311 17.65 3.43 -4.41
N ALA A 312 16.55 2.72 -4.62
CA ALA A 312 16.25 1.98 -5.84
C ALA A 312 15.26 2.73 -6.75
N HIS A 313 14.61 3.76 -6.22
CA HIS A 313 13.61 4.59 -6.91
C HIS A 313 12.51 3.78 -7.63
N GLY A 314 12.14 2.65 -7.05
CA GLY A 314 11.19 1.71 -7.64
C GLY A 314 11.00 0.46 -6.80
N MET A 315 10.08 -0.40 -7.24
CA MET A 315 9.74 -1.64 -6.55
C MET A 315 9.61 -2.81 -7.52
N PRO A 316 10.06 -4.01 -7.12
CA PRO A 316 9.87 -5.20 -7.92
C PRO A 316 8.40 -5.61 -7.94
N THR A 317 7.91 -5.92 -9.14
CA THR A 317 6.57 -6.43 -9.39
C THR A 317 6.64 -7.85 -9.95
N CYS A 318 5.50 -8.54 -9.93
CA CYS A 318 5.35 -9.81 -10.62
C CYS A 318 4.23 -9.68 -11.63
N GLU A 319 4.54 -9.90 -12.90
CA GLU A 319 3.59 -9.82 -14.00
C GLU A 319 3.55 -11.17 -14.71
N GLN A 320 2.42 -11.87 -14.55
CA GLN A 320 2.17 -13.17 -15.20
C GLN A 320 3.23 -14.23 -14.86
N GLY A 321 3.78 -14.15 -13.64
CA GLY A 321 4.78 -15.10 -13.14
C GLY A 321 6.20 -14.80 -13.59
N ALA A 322 6.42 -13.67 -14.25
CA ALA A 322 7.74 -13.11 -14.52
C ALA A 322 7.98 -11.89 -13.64
N CYS A 323 9.20 -11.79 -13.10
CA CYS A 323 9.59 -10.60 -12.36
C CYS A 323 9.67 -9.41 -13.31
N ALA A 324 9.08 -8.31 -12.87
CA ALA A 324 9.10 -7.02 -13.52
C ALA A 324 9.50 -5.96 -12.49
N TYR A 325 9.64 -4.70 -12.92
CA TYR A 325 10.01 -3.60 -12.05
C TYR A 325 9.18 -2.37 -12.39
N THR A 326 8.71 -1.67 -11.37
CA THR A 326 7.97 -0.41 -11.53
C THR A 326 8.74 0.71 -10.87
N CYS A 327 9.12 1.70 -11.68
CA CYS A 327 9.80 2.89 -11.19
C CYS A 327 8.83 3.86 -10.51
N THR A 328 9.34 4.52 -9.46
CA THR A 328 8.74 5.72 -8.91
C THR A 328 8.66 6.79 -10.01
N LEU A 329 7.63 7.64 -9.94
CA LEU A 329 7.41 8.69 -10.93
C LEU A 329 8.71 9.48 -11.20
N ASN A 330 9.02 9.66 -12.49
CA ASN A 330 10.20 10.35 -13.01
C ASN A 330 11.55 9.64 -12.85
N TRP A 331 11.57 8.39 -12.41
CA TRP A 331 12.74 7.51 -12.49
C TRP A 331 12.54 6.46 -13.59
N GLY A 332 13.63 5.96 -14.15
CA GLY A 332 13.62 4.93 -15.17
C GLY A 332 14.72 3.90 -14.94
N ASP A 333 14.40 2.64 -15.26
CA ASP A 333 15.35 1.54 -15.47
C ASP A 333 15.79 1.60 -16.93
N CYS A 334 16.96 2.21 -17.19
CA CYS A 334 17.42 2.51 -18.54
C CYS A 334 18.50 1.55 -19.04
N ASP A 335 19.05 0.70 -18.17
CA ASP A 335 19.93 -0.41 -18.52
C ASP A 335 19.21 -1.79 -18.54
N SER A 336 17.95 -1.84 -18.11
CA SER A 336 17.12 -3.05 -17.99
C SER A 336 17.66 -4.06 -16.97
N ASP A 337 18.44 -3.60 -16.00
CA ASP A 337 18.98 -4.40 -14.90
C ASP A 337 18.19 -4.21 -13.61
N ILE A 338 17.19 -5.07 -13.44
CA ILE A 338 16.31 -5.12 -12.26
C ILE A 338 17.06 -5.24 -10.91
N ASP A 339 18.31 -5.71 -10.90
CA ASP A 339 19.08 -5.85 -9.66
C ASP A 339 19.48 -4.50 -9.06
N ASN A 340 19.62 -3.45 -9.88
CA ASN A 340 20.09 -2.13 -9.45
C ASN A 340 18.98 -1.06 -9.33
N GLY A 341 17.77 -1.36 -9.82
CA GLY A 341 16.57 -0.55 -9.65
C GLY A 341 16.33 0.43 -10.80
N CYS A 342 15.71 1.58 -10.51
CA CYS A 342 15.51 2.66 -11.46
C CYS A 342 16.57 3.73 -11.22
N GLU A 343 17.72 3.55 -11.84
CA GLU A 343 18.96 4.28 -11.65
C GLU A 343 18.97 5.66 -12.33
N ALA A 344 18.09 5.88 -13.32
CA ALA A 344 18.07 7.10 -14.11
C ALA A 344 17.03 8.11 -13.61
N ASN A 345 17.48 9.29 -13.18
CA ASN A 345 16.58 10.41 -12.86
C ASN A 345 16.16 11.12 -14.15
N LEU A 346 14.94 10.85 -14.63
CA LEU A 346 14.45 11.35 -15.90
C LEU A 346 14.22 12.87 -15.93
N LEU A 347 14.25 13.56 -14.78
CA LEU A 347 14.10 15.02 -14.73
C LEU A 347 15.43 15.76 -14.82
N ARG A 348 16.56 15.10 -14.57
CA ARG A 348 17.87 15.74 -14.37
C ARG A 348 19.00 15.06 -15.14
N ASP A 349 18.90 13.78 -15.47
CA ASP A 349 19.92 13.06 -16.23
C ASP A 349 19.94 13.51 -17.70
N PRO A 350 21.01 14.16 -18.19
CA PRO A 350 21.12 14.56 -19.59
C PRO A 350 21.20 13.40 -20.58
N LEU A 351 21.45 12.17 -20.12
CA LEU A 351 21.48 10.98 -20.98
C LEU A 351 20.12 10.27 -21.09
N ASN A 352 19.19 10.56 -20.17
CA ASN A 352 17.86 9.94 -20.06
C ASN A 352 16.76 10.99 -19.79
N CYS A 353 16.83 12.14 -20.46
CA CYS A 353 16.02 13.31 -20.14
C CYS A 353 14.57 13.19 -20.63
N GLY A 354 13.63 13.00 -19.71
CA GLY A 354 12.21 12.78 -20.00
C GLY A 354 11.87 11.35 -20.43
N GLY A 355 12.87 10.48 -20.53
CA GLY A 355 12.74 9.08 -20.92
C GLY A 355 14.10 8.45 -21.21
N CYS A 356 14.17 7.12 -21.13
CA CYS A 356 15.40 6.40 -21.40
C CYS A 356 15.94 6.66 -22.81
N ALA A 357 17.25 6.84 -22.90
CA ALA A 357 17.99 7.17 -24.12
C ALA A 357 17.58 8.49 -24.82
N VAL A 358 16.81 9.37 -24.16
CA VAL A 358 16.61 10.75 -24.64
C VAL A 358 17.79 11.61 -24.20
N ARG A 359 18.73 11.84 -25.13
CA ARG A 359 20.03 12.45 -24.82
C ARG A 359 20.04 13.93 -25.17
N CYS A 360 20.33 14.78 -24.19
CA CYS A 360 20.70 16.17 -24.39
C CYS A 360 22.12 16.29 -24.94
N ASN A 361 22.46 17.47 -25.45
CA ASN A 361 23.79 17.71 -26.00
C ASN A 361 24.84 17.85 -24.88
N THR A 362 25.41 16.72 -24.48
CA THR A 362 26.43 16.65 -23.41
C THR A 362 27.76 17.28 -23.81
N VAL A 363 28.07 17.40 -25.11
CA VAL A 363 29.32 18.03 -25.59
C VAL A 363 29.38 19.50 -25.20
N VAL A 364 28.24 20.18 -25.21
CA VAL A 364 28.11 21.57 -24.77
C VAL A 364 27.59 21.70 -23.33
N GLY A 365 27.51 20.58 -22.60
CA GLY A 365 27.07 20.53 -21.20
C GLY A 365 25.59 20.86 -20.98
N GLN A 366 24.73 20.64 -21.98
CA GLN A 366 23.31 20.97 -21.89
C GLN A 366 22.64 20.28 -20.69
N ALA A 367 21.90 21.04 -19.90
CA ALA A 367 21.18 20.52 -18.74
C ALA A 367 19.87 19.83 -19.12
N CYS A 368 19.45 18.85 -18.32
CA CYS A 368 18.09 18.34 -18.33
C CYS A 368 17.34 18.98 -17.17
N VAL A 369 16.23 19.65 -17.47
CA VAL A 369 15.35 20.23 -16.45
C VAL A 369 13.92 19.81 -16.76
N ASP A 370 13.29 19.23 -15.75
CA ASP A 370 11.92 18.73 -15.74
C ASP A 370 11.61 17.81 -16.93
N GLY A 371 12.59 16.97 -17.28
CA GLY A 371 12.47 16.00 -18.37
C GLY A 371 12.64 16.59 -19.76
N GLN A 372 13.16 17.82 -19.85
CA GLN A 372 13.41 18.50 -21.12
C GLN A 372 14.85 19.00 -21.20
N CYS A 373 15.47 18.81 -22.36
CA CYS A 373 16.78 19.37 -22.63
C CYS A 373 16.69 20.90 -22.66
N LEU A 374 17.39 21.56 -21.76
CA LEU A 374 17.26 22.99 -21.52
C LEU A 374 17.73 23.79 -22.74
N MET A 375 16.87 24.69 -23.21
CA MET A 375 17.14 25.57 -24.33
C MET A 375 17.00 27.03 -23.88
N LYS A 376 17.83 27.91 -24.44
CA LYS A 376 17.72 29.37 -24.27
C LYS A 376 17.82 30.10 -25.60
N ASP A 377 17.39 31.34 -25.66
CA ASP A 377 17.55 32.14 -26.87
C ASP A 377 19.03 32.30 -27.22
N CYS A 378 19.38 32.05 -28.48
CA CYS A 378 20.75 32.17 -29.00
C CYS A 378 21.28 33.62 -29.05
N GLY A 379 20.53 34.61 -28.55
CA GLY A 379 20.98 36.00 -28.48
C GLY A 379 21.35 36.64 -29.83
N GLY A 380 20.81 36.16 -30.95
CA GLY A 380 21.07 36.70 -32.28
C GLY A 380 22.45 36.37 -32.87
N VAL A 381 23.24 35.49 -32.26
CA VAL A 381 24.52 35.07 -32.85
C VAL A 381 24.26 34.02 -33.93
N GLN A 382 24.68 34.35 -35.16
CA GLN A 382 24.44 33.55 -36.36
C GLN A 382 25.30 32.32 -36.46
#